data_AF-A0A965EKX0-F1
#
_entry.id   AF-A0A965EKX0-F1
#
_cell.length_a   1.000
_cell.length_b   1.000
_cell.length_c   1.000
_cell.angle_alpha   90.00
_cell.angle_beta   90.00
_cell.angle_gamma   90.00
#
_symmetry.space_group_name_H-M   'P 1'
#
loop_
_entity.id
_entity.type
_entity.pdbx_description
1 polymer ?
#
loop_
_entity_poly.entity_id
_entity_poly.type
_entity_poly.pdbx_seq_one_letter_code
_entity_poly.pdbx_strand_id
1 'polypeptide(L)'
;MISDESYGEAITSYCEGQNDGIQDSIKFTTAYVKFINTLRKAYPSTQIVCLTSPMADASLRNKLTNYLRGVVEHCKAEGDTRIDYHTFQKSYNAGCGAHPDKAEHIQIATELVAYLKKTMKW
;
A
#
# COMPACT_ATOMS: atom_id res chain seq x y z
N MET A 1 12.43 2.44 32.81
CA MET A 1 12.94 1.76 31.60
C MET A 1 11.77 1.00 31.01
N ILE A 2 11.04 1.66 30.09
CA ILE A 2 10.03 0.97 29.29
C ILE A 2 10.83 0.20 28.24
N SER A 3 10.65 -1.11 28.20
CA SER A 3 11.27 -2.00 27.23
C SER A 3 10.97 -1.52 25.83
N ASP A 4 12.04 -1.21 25.10
CA ASP A 4 12.06 -1.00 23.66
C ASP A 4 11.69 -2.34 23.01
N GLU A 5 10.39 -2.60 22.85
CA GLU A 5 9.92 -3.64 21.93
C GLU A 5 10.23 -3.13 20.52
N SER A 6 11.47 -3.37 20.10
CA SER A 6 11.86 -3.25 18.70
C SER A 6 10.88 -4.12 17.90
N TYR A 7 10.01 -3.49 17.11
CA TYR A 7 9.22 -4.17 16.09
C TYR A 7 10.20 -4.74 15.06
N GLY A 8 10.76 -5.91 15.36
CA GLY A 8 11.73 -6.63 14.54
C GLY A 8 11.13 -6.93 13.18
N GLU A 9 11.90 -6.69 12.11
CA GLU A 9 11.58 -6.97 10.70
C GLU A 9 10.09 -6.89 10.34
N ALA A 10 9.43 -5.82 10.78
CA ALA A 10 8.00 -5.65 10.58
C ALA A 10 7.71 -5.31 9.11
N ILE A 11 6.54 -5.74 8.64
CA ILE A 11 5.93 -5.22 7.41
C ILE A 11 4.92 -4.18 7.83
N THR A 12 4.86 -3.08 7.11
CA THR A 12 3.71 -2.19 7.21
C THR A 12 3.12 -1.95 5.83
N SER A 13 1.81 -2.18 5.72
CA SER A 13 1.06 -1.94 4.51
C SER A 13 0.18 -0.70 4.66
N TYR A 14 0.17 0.17 3.66
CA TYR A 14 -0.62 1.40 3.66
C TYR A 14 -1.56 1.40 2.46
N CYS A 15 -2.86 1.54 2.69
CA CYS A 15 -3.91 1.49 1.68
C CYS A 15 -4.61 2.85 1.58
N GLU A 16 -4.02 3.75 0.79
CA GLU A 16 -4.46 5.14 0.65
C GLU A 16 -4.78 5.44 -0.82
N GLY A 17 -5.61 6.45 -1.08
CA GLY A 17 -5.93 6.91 -2.44
C GLY A 17 -7.38 6.73 -2.88
N GLN A 18 -8.22 5.99 -2.15
CA GLN A 18 -9.65 5.85 -2.50
C GLN A 18 -10.37 7.20 -2.46
N ASN A 19 -10.16 7.94 -1.37
CA ASN A 19 -10.86 9.20 -1.12
C ASN A 19 -10.26 10.37 -1.89
N ASP A 20 -9.00 10.25 -2.33
CA ASP A 20 -8.38 11.18 -3.26
C ASP A 20 -8.99 11.06 -4.67
N GLY A 21 -9.41 9.85 -5.08
CA GLY A 21 -9.83 9.59 -6.45
C GLY A 21 -8.70 9.77 -7.48
N ILE A 22 -9.05 10.03 -8.73
CA ILE A 22 -8.06 10.29 -9.78
C ILE A 22 -7.52 11.71 -9.60
N GLN A 23 -6.22 11.82 -9.33
CA GLN A 23 -5.52 13.08 -9.09
C GLN A 23 -4.51 13.40 -10.19
N ASP A 24 -3.98 14.63 -10.18
CA ASP A 24 -2.73 14.94 -10.86
C ASP A 24 -1.61 14.03 -10.35
N SER A 25 -0.85 13.42 -11.27
CA SER A 25 0.14 12.40 -10.92
C SER A 25 1.28 12.99 -10.10
N ILE A 26 1.78 14.18 -10.44
CA ILE A 26 2.89 14.82 -9.75
C ILE A 26 2.48 15.17 -8.31
N LYS A 27 1.28 15.73 -8.14
CA LYS A 27 0.74 16.09 -6.82
C LYS A 27 0.61 14.85 -5.93
N PHE A 28 -0.01 13.78 -6.44
CA PHE A 28 -0.21 12.55 -5.68
C PHE A 28 1.12 11.89 -5.30
N THR A 29 2.00 11.65 -6.28
CA THR A 29 3.26 10.95 -6.04
C THR A 29 4.20 11.75 -5.14
N THR A 30 4.25 13.08 -5.27
CA THR A 30 5.05 13.94 -4.38
C THR A 30 4.57 13.86 -2.94
N ALA A 31 3.25 13.89 -2.71
CA ALA A 31 2.69 13.76 -1.37
C ALA A 31 2.98 12.37 -0.78
N TYR A 32 2.81 11.32 -1.58
CA TYR A 32 3.05 9.94 -1.14
C TYR A 32 4.53 9.70 -0.81
N VAL A 33 5.47 10.20 -1.63
CA VAL A 33 6.93 10.11 -1.33
C VAL A 33 7.27 10.82 -0.02
N LYS A 34 6.69 12.00 0.25
CA LYS A 34 6.87 12.69 1.54
C LYS A 34 6.36 11.86 2.71
N PHE A 35 5.24 11.16 2.53
CA PHE A 35 4.72 10.24 3.52
C PHE A 35 5.67 9.05 3.75
N ILE A 36 6.15 8.39 2.69
CA ILE A 36 7.16 7.31 2.80
C ILE A 36 8.42 7.79 3.52
N ASN A 37 8.94 8.97 3.18
CA ASN A 37 10.11 9.54 3.85
C ASN A 37 9.87 9.80 5.34
N THR A 38 8.63 10.13 5.73
CA THR A 38 8.25 10.28 7.13
C THR A 38 8.27 8.92 7.84
N LEU A 39 7.70 7.89 7.21
CA LEU A 39 7.72 6.52 7.74
C LEU A 39 9.14 5.99 7.90
N ARG A 40 10.03 6.25 6.94
CA ARG A 40 11.42 5.80 6.97
C ARG A 40 12.24 6.39 8.12
N LYS A 41 11.89 7.59 8.59
CA LYS A 41 12.53 8.19 9.77
C LYS A 41 12.17 7.42 11.04
N ALA A 42 10.94 6.93 11.14
CA ALA A 42 10.46 6.17 12.30
C ALA A 42 10.82 4.68 12.21
N TYR A 43 10.80 4.12 10.99
CA TYR A 43 10.98 2.70 10.70
C TYR A 43 12.01 2.48 9.58
N PRO A 44 13.30 2.68 9.85
CA PRO A 44 14.34 2.68 8.82
C PRO A 44 14.53 1.33 8.14
N SER A 45 14.18 0.24 8.83
CA SER A 45 14.45 -1.13 8.38
C SER A 45 13.26 -1.95 7.89
N THR A 46 12.04 -1.46 8.09
CA THR A 46 10.77 -2.14 7.81
C THR A 46 10.53 -2.32 6.31
N GLN A 47 9.97 -3.45 5.89
CA GLN A 47 9.45 -3.57 4.53
C GLN A 47 8.14 -2.77 4.42
N ILE A 48 8.09 -1.79 3.52
CA ILE A 48 6.86 -1.05 3.22
C ILE A 48 6.19 -1.66 1.99
N VAL A 49 4.88 -1.88 2.08
CA VAL A 49 4.05 -2.29 0.94
C VAL A 49 2.92 -1.28 0.73
N CYS A 50 2.96 -0.55 -0.38
CA CYS A 50 1.89 0.38 -0.74
C CYS A 50 0.76 -0.39 -1.43
N LEU A 51 -0.47 -0.27 -0.94
CA LEU A 51 -1.63 -0.98 -1.47
C LEU A 51 -2.53 0.00 -2.23
N THR A 52 -3.04 -0.39 -3.40
CA THR A 52 -4.19 0.31 -3.99
C THR A 52 -5.42 0.13 -3.10
N SER A 53 -6.47 0.93 -3.31
CA SER A 53 -7.75 0.68 -2.65
C SER A 53 -8.40 -0.62 -3.16
N PRO A 54 -8.95 -1.49 -2.29
CA PRO A 54 -9.77 -2.62 -2.71
C PRO A 54 -11.15 -2.18 -3.20
N MET A 55 -11.57 -0.93 -2.94
CA MET A 55 -12.85 -0.38 -3.40
C MET A 55 -12.73 0.28 -4.79
N ALA A 56 -11.51 0.47 -5.30
CA ALA A 56 -11.30 1.20 -6.54
C ALA A 56 -11.96 0.50 -7.73
N ASP A 57 -12.68 1.25 -8.55
CA ASP A 57 -13.13 0.77 -9.86
C ASP A 57 -11.94 0.54 -10.81
N ALA A 58 -12.21 0.02 -12.00
CA ALA A 58 -11.14 -0.28 -12.97
C ALA A 58 -10.32 0.97 -13.37
N SER A 59 -10.96 2.13 -13.49
CA SER A 59 -10.29 3.38 -13.89
C SER A 59 -9.39 3.90 -12.78
N LEU A 60 -9.93 4.02 -11.57
CA LEU A 60 -9.19 4.47 -10.40
C LEU A 60 -8.06 3.51 -10.07
N ARG A 61 -8.31 2.20 -10.10
CA ARG A 61 -7.26 1.20 -9.86
C ARG A 61 -6.10 1.35 -10.83
N ASN A 62 -6.38 1.46 -12.13
CA ASN A 62 -5.31 1.65 -13.12
C ASN A 62 -4.50 2.92 -12.84
N LYS A 63 -5.13 3.99 -12.37
CA LYS A 63 -4.43 5.22 -11.97
C LYS A 63 -3.60 5.03 -10.70
N LEU A 64 -4.18 4.45 -9.65
CA LEU A 64 -3.46 4.16 -8.40
C LEU A 64 -2.28 3.23 -8.63
N THR A 65 -2.41 2.17 -9.43
CA THR A 65 -1.31 1.29 -9.82
C THR A 65 -0.18 2.07 -10.47
N ASN A 66 -0.50 3.00 -11.38
CA ASN A 66 0.53 3.85 -12.02
C ASN A 66 1.19 4.79 -11.02
N TYR A 67 0.43 5.40 -10.10
CA TYR A 67 0.98 6.28 -9.07
C TYR A 67 1.89 5.53 -8.12
N LEU A 68 1.43 4.40 -7.57
CA LEU A 68 2.21 3.60 -6.64
C LEU A 68 3.47 3.03 -7.29
N ARG A 69 3.38 2.59 -8.56
CA ARG A 69 4.56 2.19 -9.33
C ARG A 69 5.58 3.33 -9.41
N GLY A 70 5.16 4.54 -9.79
CA GLY A 70 6.05 5.70 -9.88
C GLY A 70 6.67 6.10 -8.54
N VAL A 71 5.90 6.02 -7.44
CA VAL A 71 6.41 6.24 -6.07
C VAL A 71 7.49 5.21 -5.72
N VAL A 72 7.21 3.92 -5.93
CA VAL A 72 8.13 2.83 -5.61
C VAL A 72 9.40 2.90 -6.46
N GLU A 73 9.28 3.16 -7.76
CA GLU A 73 10.41 3.34 -8.66
C GLU A 73 11.29 4.53 -8.23
N HIS A 74 10.68 5.66 -7.87
CA HIS A 74 11.40 6.81 -7.35
C HIS A 74 12.14 6.49 -6.04
N CYS A 75 11.46 5.90 -5.05
CA CYS A 75 12.09 5.53 -3.78
C CYS A 75 13.25 4.53 -3.97
N LYS A 76 13.09 3.56 -4.89
CA LYS A 76 14.17 2.61 -5.23
C LYS A 76 15.35 3.30 -5.90
N ALA A 77 15.11 4.27 -6.78
CA ALA A 77 16.16 5.08 -7.39
C ALA A 77 16.94 5.92 -6.37
N GLU A 78 16.27 6.37 -5.30
CA GLU A 78 16.89 7.05 -4.15
C GLU A 78 17.54 6.09 -3.14
N GLY A 79 17.55 4.78 -3.40
CA GLY A 79 18.25 3.77 -2.62
C GLY A 79 17.41 3.00 -1.59
N ASP A 80 16.10 3.26 -1.49
CA ASP A 80 15.21 2.45 -0.65
C ASP A 80 14.84 1.14 -1.35
N THR A 81 15.52 0.06 -0.99
CA THR A 81 15.27 -1.28 -1.54
C THR A 81 14.18 -2.06 -0.83
N ARG A 82 13.63 -1.55 0.29
CA ARG A 82 12.65 -2.25 1.15
C ARG A 82 11.24 -1.68 0.98
N ILE A 83 10.89 -1.36 -0.25
CA ILE A 83 9.59 -0.82 -0.62
C ILE A 83 9.04 -1.55 -1.85
N ASP A 84 7.76 -1.88 -1.82
CA ASP A 84 7.05 -2.47 -2.95
C ASP A 84 5.59 -2.01 -2.96
N TYR A 85 4.82 -2.43 -3.97
CA TYR A 85 3.39 -2.16 -4.04
C TYR A 85 2.58 -3.39 -4.45
N HIS A 86 1.30 -3.40 -4.05
CA HIS A 86 0.31 -4.40 -4.47
C HIS A 86 -0.94 -3.73 -5.01
N THR A 87 -1.50 -4.31 -6.07
CA THR A 87 -2.75 -3.85 -6.69
C THR A 87 -3.83 -4.91 -6.47
N PHE A 88 -4.96 -4.51 -5.88
CA PHE A 88 -6.09 -5.42 -5.69
C PHE A 88 -6.76 -5.80 -7.02
N GLN A 89 -7.05 -7.09 -7.20
CA GLN A 89 -7.47 -7.65 -8.49
C GLN A 89 -8.87 -7.23 -8.96
N LYS A 90 -9.77 -6.86 -8.04
CA LYS A 90 -11.14 -6.39 -8.34
C LYS A 90 -11.59 -5.34 -7.33
N SER A 91 -12.73 -4.72 -7.61
CA SER A 91 -13.43 -3.89 -6.65
C SER A 91 -14.20 -4.78 -5.68
N TYR A 92 -14.14 -4.43 -4.40
CA TYR A 92 -14.84 -5.09 -3.29
C TYR A 92 -15.75 -4.04 -2.65
N ASN A 93 -17.06 -4.20 -2.81
CA ASN A 93 -18.05 -3.14 -2.56
C ASN A 93 -19.47 -3.63 -2.24
N ALA A 94 -19.61 -4.86 -1.74
CA ALA A 94 -20.90 -5.49 -1.43
C ALA A 94 -21.53 -5.01 -0.12
N GLY A 95 -20.81 -4.24 0.70
CA GLY A 95 -21.25 -3.68 1.96
C GLY A 95 -21.90 -2.30 1.85
N CYS A 96 -22.14 -1.68 3.01
CA CYS A 96 -22.82 -0.38 3.09
C CYS A 96 -21.97 0.74 2.47
N GLY A 97 -22.60 1.62 1.68
CA GLY A 97 -21.90 2.75 1.06
C GLY A 97 -20.77 2.33 0.12
N ALA A 98 -20.89 1.16 -0.53
CA ALA A 98 -19.88 0.55 -1.39
C ALA A 98 -18.57 0.15 -0.69
N HIS A 99 -18.59 0.01 0.64
CA HIS A 99 -17.49 -0.62 1.37
C HIS A 99 -17.49 -2.14 1.18
N PRO A 100 -16.35 -2.83 1.38
CA PRO A 100 -16.33 -4.29 1.39
C PRO A 100 -17.21 -4.86 2.50
N ASP A 101 -17.89 -5.97 2.23
CA ASP A 101 -18.56 -6.75 3.28
C ASP A 101 -17.60 -7.73 3.98
N LYS A 102 -18.11 -8.52 4.94
CA LYS A 102 -17.33 -9.53 5.65
C LYS A 102 -16.72 -10.59 4.71
N ALA A 103 -17.46 -11.06 3.72
CA ALA A 103 -16.99 -12.09 2.80
C ALA A 103 -15.91 -11.54 1.87
N GLU A 104 -16.05 -10.30 1.42
CA GLU A 104 -15.05 -9.61 0.63
C GLU A 104 -13.79 -9.28 1.43
N HIS A 105 -13.90 -8.92 2.71
CA HIS A 105 -12.74 -8.79 3.59
C HIS A 105 -11.92 -10.09 3.69
N ILE A 106 -12.57 -11.26 3.67
CA ILE A 106 -11.87 -12.56 3.62
C ILE A 106 -11.14 -12.74 2.28
N GLN A 107 -11.74 -12.32 1.16
CA GLN A 107 -11.11 -12.37 -0.16
C GLN A 107 -9.89 -11.44 -0.25
N ILE A 108 -10.04 -10.19 0.23
CA ILE A 108 -8.96 -9.20 0.33
C ILE A 108 -7.79 -9.76 1.16
N ALA A 109 -8.09 -10.35 2.32
CA ALA A 109 -7.08 -10.94 3.19
C ALA A 109 -6.38 -12.14 2.51
N THR A 110 -7.13 -13.00 1.84
CA THR A 110 -6.58 -14.16 1.11
C THR A 110 -5.61 -13.71 0.01
N GLU A 111 -6.02 -12.70 -0.77
CA GLU A 111 -5.20 -12.12 -1.83
C GLU A 111 -3.91 -11.49 -1.28
N LEU A 112 -4.04 -10.65 -0.26
CA LEU A 112 -2.92 -9.93 0.33
C LEU A 112 -1.93 -10.88 1.03
N VAL A 113 -2.43 -11.87 1.78
CA VAL A 113 -1.56 -12.86 2.45
C VAL A 113 -0.78 -13.69 1.43
N ALA A 114 -1.40 -14.06 0.31
CA ALA A 114 -0.69 -14.77 -0.76
C ALA A 114 0.45 -13.93 -1.34
N TYR A 115 0.22 -12.64 -1.58
CA TYR A 115 1.26 -11.71 -2.01
C TYR A 115 2.37 -11.58 -0.95
N LEU A 116 2.01 -11.30 0.31
CA LEU A 116 2.97 -11.08 1.39
C LEU A 116 3.86 -12.31 1.63
N LYS A 117 3.29 -13.52 1.67
CA LYS A 117 4.07 -14.76 1.82
C LYS A 117 5.14 -14.90 0.74
N LYS A 118 4.78 -14.62 -0.51
CA LYS A 118 5.72 -14.66 -1.63
C LYS A 118 6.81 -13.60 -1.49
N THR A 119 6.45 -12.35 -1.22
CA THR A 119 7.39 -11.21 -1.15
C THR A 119 8.37 -11.37 0.01
N MET A 120 7.88 -11.90 1.13
CA MET A 120 8.62 -11.98 2.39
C MET A 120 9.27 -13.33 2.63
N LYS A 121 8.97 -14.33 1.80
CA LYS A 121 9.39 -15.72 1.96
C LYS A 121 8.90 -16.33 3.29
N TRP A 122 7.63 -16.05 3.63
CA TRP A 122 6.92 -16.62 4.79
C TRP A 122 6.14 -17.88 4.44
#